data_AF-X1H109-F1
#
_entry.id   AF-X1H109-F1
#
_cell.length_a   1.000
_cell.length_b   1.000
_cell.length_c   1.000
_cell.angle_alpha   90.00
_cell.angle_beta   90.00
_cell.angle_gamma   90.00
#
_symmetry.space_group_name_H-M   'P 1'
#
loop_
_entity.id
_entity.type
_entity.pdbx_description
1 polymer ?
#
loop_
_entity_poly.entity_id
_entity_poly.type
_entity_poly.pdbx_seq_one_letter_code
_entity_poly.pdbx_strand_id
1 'polypeptide(L)'
;YPIIRVHFGLSNLEDTVEGIKKLGDSEVLDVISIAPDQNTQANYFHPEDQIKELSGAGGAPLRNKSDFIKLHRARLRGNHPLLRIYAGTRDFIKLAKLFQETIQNAWAAIPLFWFNQMDGRGPLTLKESIKQHLDAIKWHAENNYPVEINDPHQWSLRDAPDAIAVADMYLCGIIAKKLGVKHFVAQYMFNTPPSSSFDMDLAKILAKNELLQILVDDSFNLIKQVRTGIASLPLNLQKAKGHLAASTLIQLAIRPDIVHVVTHSEASHAASPNE
;
A
#
# COMPACT_ATOMS: atom_id res chain seq x y z
N TYR A 1 1.41 -15.81 13.77
CA TYR A 1 0.59 -15.84 12.54
C TYR A 1 0.72 -14.49 11.86
N PRO A 2 0.67 -14.40 10.51
CA PRO A 2 0.69 -13.12 9.83
C PRO A 2 -0.54 -12.30 10.22
N ILE A 3 -0.39 -10.98 10.25
CA ILE A 3 -1.54 -10.08 10.37
C ILE A 3 -2.24 -9.94 9.01
N ILE A 4 -3.56 -9.76 9.03
CA ILE A 4 -4.40 -9.68 7.84
C ILE A 4 -4.72 -8.21 7.52
N ARG A 5 -4.42 -7.82 6.29
CA ARG A 5 -4.62 -6.48 5.76
C ARG A 5 -5.58 -6.49 4.59
N VAL A 6 -6.44 -5.49 4.48
CA VAL A 6 -7.23 -5.19 3.27
C VAL A 6 -7.04 -3.75 2.82
N HIS A 7 -7.40 -3.46 1.57
CA HIS A 7 -7.56 -2.11 1.07
C HIS A 7 -9.04 -1.74 1.08
N PHE A 8 -9.40 -0.58 1.64
CA PHE A 8 -10.80 -0.18 1.77
C PHE A 8 -10.99 1.33 1.67
N GLY A 9 -11.98 1.74 0.90
CA GLY A 9 -12.40 3.13 0.74
C GLY A 9 -13.44 3.22 -0.36
N LEU A 10 -14.61 3.74 -0.03
CA LEU A 10 -15.76 3.87 -0.93
C LEU A 10 -15.88 5.31 -1.41
N SER A 11 -16.59 5.52 -2.53
CA SER A 11 -16.77 6.85 -3.13
C SER A 11 -17.49 7.87 -2.24
N ASN A 12 -18.10 7.42 -1.14
CA ASN A 12 -18.71 8.24 -0.11
C ASN A 12 -17.98 8.07 1.24
N LEU A 13 -17.75 9.19 1.94
CA LEU A 13 -17.07 9.19 3.24
C LEU A 13 -17.87 8.42 4.31
N GLU A 14 -19.17 8.65 4.40
CA GLU A 14 -19.98 8.03 5.45
C GLU A 14 -20.15 6.53 5.20
N ASP A 15 -20.27 6.09 3.95
CA ASP A 15 -20.22 4.66 3.60
C ASP A 15 -18.87 4.03 3.98
N THR A 16 -17.77 4.77 3.79
CA THR A 16 -16.43 4.33 4.23
C THR A 16 -16.36 4.23 5.76
N VAL A 17 -16.89 5.20 6.48
CA VAL A 17 -16.94 5.21 7.96
C VAL A 17 -17.74 4.02 8.48
N GLU A 18 -18.95 3.79 7.96
CA GLU A 18 -19.77 2.64 8.33
C GLU A 18 -19.12 1.32 7.93
N GLY A 19 -18.44 1.27 6.79
CA GLY A 19 -17.69 0.10 6.37
C GLY A 19 -16.56 -0.24 7.33
N ILE A 20 -15.77 0.73 7.77
CA ILE A 20 -14.72 0.53 8.76
C ILE A 20 -15.28 -0.01 10.08
N LYS A 21 -16.44 0.50 10.53
CA LYS A 21 -17.10 -0.02 11.75
C LYS A 21 -17.44 -1.49 11.61
N LYS A 22 -18.05 -1.89 10.48
CA LYS A 22 -18.40 -3.28 10.18
C LYS A 22 -17.15 -4.19 10.14
N LEU A 23 -16.09 -3.72 9.48
CA LEU A 23 -14.83 -4.45 9.41
C LEU A 23 -14.19 -4.62 10.80
N GLY A 24 -14.19 -3.57 11.64
CA GLY A 24 -13.74 -3.68 13.03
C GLY A 24 -14.57 -4.65 13.87
N ASP A 25 -15.90 -4.55 13.78
CA ASP A 25 -16.84 -5.43 14.51
C ASP A 25 -16.76 -6.91 14.06
N SER A 26 -16.23 -7.19 12.87
CA SER A 26 -16.02 -8.57 12.37
C SER A 26 -14.85 -9.29 13.02
N GLU A 27 -13.88 -8.54 13.56
CA GLU A 27 -12.66 -9.05 14.20
C GLU A 27 -11.75 -9.94 13.33
N VAL A 28 -11.98 -10.00 12.01
CA VAL A 28 -11.19 -10.84 11.07
C VAL A 28 -9.98 -10.13 10.44
N LEU A 29 -9.86 -8.82 10.63
CA LEU A 29 -8.84 -7.98 10.00
C LEU A 29 -8.00 -7.26 11.05
N ASP A 30 -6.69 -7.23 10.86
CA ASP A 30 -5.77 -6.52 11.74
C ASP A 30 -5.43 -5.12 11.20
N VAL A 31 -5.52 -4.92 9.88
CA VAL A 31 -5.17 -3.64 9.22
C VAL A 31 -6.17 -3.28 8.12
N ILE A 32 -6.71 -2.06 8.19
CA ILE A 32 -7.51 -1.45 7.13
C ILE A 32 -6.65 -0.39 6.44
N SER A 33 -6.23 -0.66 5.20
CA SER A 33 -5.53 0.32 4.38
C SER A 33 -6.53 1.22 3.67
N ILE A 34 -6.69 2.44 4.17
CA ILE A 34 -7.53 3.47 3.59
C ILE A 34 -7.13 3.75 2.14
N ALA A 35 -8.13 3.69 1.25
CA ALA A 35 -8.06 4.11 -0.14
C ALA A 35 -8.64 5.53 -0.24
N PRO A 36 -7.81 6.60 -0.24
CA PRO A 36 -8.31 7.93 -0.54
C PRO A 36 -8.65 8.04 -2.02
N ASP A 37 -9.59 8.92 -2.36
CA ASP A 37 -9.77 9.29 -3.76
C ASP A 37 -8.57 10.07 -4.32
N GLN A 38 -8.53 10.22 -5.64
CA GLN A 38 -7.40 10.87 -6.30
C GLN A 38 -7.22 12.34 -5.86
N ASN A 39 -8.33 13.07 -5.64
CA ASN A 39 -8.30 14.45 -5.15
C ASN A 39 -7.65 14.55 -3.76
N THR A 40 -8.01 13.66 -2.83
CA THR A 40 -7.37 13.60 -1.51
C THR A 40 -5.91 13.25 -1.66
N GLN A 41 -5.56 12.25 -2.47
CA GLN A 41 -4.18 11.79 -2.60
C GLN A 41 -3.27 12.88 -3.19
N ALA A 42 -3.74 13.62 -4.19
CA ALA A 42 -2.92 14.61 -4.88
C ALA A 42 -3.04 16.04 -4.29
N ASN A 43 -4.21 16.43 -3.82
CA ASN A 43 -4.59 17.84 -3.68
C ASN A 43 -5.23 18.17 -2.32
N TYR A 44 -4.97 17.39 -1.27
CA TYR A 44 -5.58 17.63 0.05
C TYR A 44 -5.32 19.05 0.60
N PHE A 45 -4.08 19.55 0.48
CA PHE A 45 -3.71 20.91 0.91
C PHE A 45 -3.91 21.98 -0.18
N HIS A 46 -4.48 21.59 -1.31
CA HIS A 46 -4.63 22.39 -2.52
C HIS A 46 -6.05 22.25 -3.07
N PRO A 47 -7.08 22.69 -2.31
CA PRO A 47 -8.47 22.55 -2.73
C PRO A 47 -8.78 23.23 -4.07
N GLU A 48 -8.01 24.25 -4.46
CA GLU A 48 -8.08 24.93 -5.75
C GLU A 48 -7.77 24.02 -6.94
N ASP A 49 -6.95 22.98 -6.74
CA ASP A 49 -6.56 22.03 -7.78
C ASP A 49 -7.47 20.79 -7.82
N GLN A 50 -8.49 20.71 -6.94
CA GLN A 50 -9.41 19.57 -6.89
C GLN A 50 -10.46 19.64 -8.01
N ILE A 51 -10.63 18.52 -8.72
CA ILE A 51 -11.65 18.37 -9.76
C ILE A 51 -12.92 17.83 -9.10
N LYS A 52 -13.95 18.67 -8.97
CA LYS A 52 -15.17 18.34 -8.22
C LYS A 52 -15.89 17.10 -8.75
N GLU A 53 -15.87 16.93 -10.06
CA GLU A 53 -16.51 15.83 -10.79
C GLU A 53 -15.85 14.48 -10.51
N LEU A 54 -14.59 14.48 -10.05
CA LEU A 54 -13.83 13.29 -9.67
C LEU A 54 -13.89 13.00 -8.16
N SER A 55 -14.74 13.70 -7.40
CA SER A 55 -14.90 13.43 -5.97
C SER A 55 -15.42 12.01 -5.74
N GLY A 56 -14.70 11.23 -4.92
CA GLY A 56 -15.00 9.83 -4.66
C GLY A 56 -14.46 8.86 -5.74
N ALA A 57 -13.78 9.37 -6.76
CA ALA A 57 -13.21 8.54 -7.82
C ALA A 57 -12.04 7.70 -7.28
N GLY A 58 -12.25 6.38 -7.21
CA GLY A 58 -11.25 5.42 -6.79
C GLY A 58 -11.04 5.31 -5.28
N GLY A 59 -11.82 6.00 -4.45
CA GLY A 59 -11.69 5.90 -2.99
C GLY A 59 -12.50 6.94 -2.20
N ALA A 60 -12.20 7.05 -0.91
CA ALA A 60 -12.87 7.92 0.03
C ALA A 60 -12.51 9.40 -0.18
N PRO A 61 -13.50 10.30 -0.32
CA PRO A 61 -13.25 11.73 -0.47
C PRO A 61 -12.96 12.40 0.88
N LEU A 62 -11.70 12.42 1.30
CA LEU A 62 -11.25 13.06 2.55
C LEU A 62 -10.79 14.49 2.27
N ARG A 63 -11.48 15.48 2.82
CA ARG A 63 -11.29 16.90 2.47
C ARG A 63 -10.75 17.74 3.62
N ASN A 64 -10.93 17.27 4.84
CA ASN A 64 -10.49 18.00 6.03
C ASN A 64 -9.98 17.06 7.13
N LYS A 65 -9.33 17.63 8.15
CA LYS A 65 -8.75 16.88 9.27
C LYS A 65 -9.80 16.06 10.02
N SER A 66 -11.02 16.57 10.13
CA SER A 66 -12.10 15.87 10.84
C SER A 66 -12.52 14.57 10.15
N ASP A 67 -12.41 14.49 8.82
CA ASP A 67 -12.73 13.27 8.08
C ASP A 67 -11.78 12.12 8.48
N PHE A 68 -10.48 12.39 8.59
CA PHE A 68 -9.51 11.42 9.09
C PHE A 68 -9.78 11.00 10.55
N ILE A 69 -10.17 11.95 11.39
CA ILE A 69 -10.56 11.67 12.78
C ILE A 69 -11.81 10.78 12.84
N LYS A 70 -12.78 10.96 11.93
CA LYS A 70 -13.95 10.07 11.81
C LYS A 70 -13.51 8.64 11.47
N LEU A 71 -12.60 8.46 10.51
CA LEU A 71 -12.06 7.13 10.18
C LEU A 71 -11.36 6.49 11.38
N HIS A 72 -10.54 7.27 12.11
CA HIS A 72 -9.87 6.79 13.31
C HIS A 72 -10.88 6.36 14.39
N ARG A 73 -11.93 7.13 14.64
CA ARG A 73 -12.96 6.75 15.62
C ARG A 73 -13.73 5.50 15.18
N ALA A 74 -14.02 5.39 13.89
CA ALA A 74 -14.72 4.24 13.32
C ALA A 74 -13.98 2.92 13.56
N ARG A 75 -12.64 2.93 13.47
CA ARG A 75 -11.81 1.74 13.69
C ARG A 75 -11.71 1.29 15.14
N LEU A 76 -12.12 2.10 16.13
CA LEU A 76 -12.03 1.76 17.56
C LEU A 76 -13.19 0.86 18.00
N ARG A 77 -13.50 -0.14 17.17
CA ARG A 77 -14.57 -1.13 17.37
C ARG A 77 -14.02 -2.54 17.17
N GLY A 78 -14.67 -3.52 17.79
CA GLY A 78 -14.22 -4.93 17.81
C GLY A 78 -12.75 -5.04 18.18
N ASN A 79 -11.94 -5.59 17.28
CA ASN A 79 -10.51 -5.85 17.50
C ASN A 79 -9.59 -4.63 17.27
N HIS A 80 -10.14 -3.45 17.01
CA HIS A 80 -9.39 -2.20 16.84
C HIS A 80 -8.29 -2.24 15.75
N PRO A 81 -8.64 -2.57 14.49
CA PRO A 81 -7.65 -2.75 13.43
C PRO A 81 -6.79 -1.50 13.25
N LEU A 82 -5.52 -1.66 12.86
CA LEU A 82 -4.65 -0.55 12.49
C LEU A 82 -5.16 0.15 11.22
N LEU A 83 -4.97 1.46 11.14
CA LEU A 83 -5.18 2.20 9.89
C LEU A 83 -3.85 2.43 9.18
N ARG A 84 -3.88 2.32 7.86
CA ARG A 84 -2.74 2.62 6.99
C ARG A 84 -3.21 3.38 5.75
N ILE A 85 -2.43 4.32 5.24
CA ILE A 85 -2.74 5.06 4.01
C ILE A 85 -1.48 5.23 3.17
N TYR A 86 -1.63 5.26 1.84
CA TYR A 86 -0.52 5.59 0.95
C TYR A 86 -0.11 7.06 1.13
N ALA A 87 1.14 7.37 0.83
CA ALA A 87 1.56 8.76 0.70
C ALA A 87 0.74 9.46 -0.41
N GLY A 88 0.61 10.78 -0.26
CA GLY A 88 0.10 11.63 -1.33
C GLY A 88 1.11 11.74 -2.48
N THR A 89 0.84 12.64 -3.42
CA THR A 89 1.74 12.89 -4.57
C THR A 89 2.43 14.26 -4.54
N ARG A 90 2.17 15.02 -3.46
CA ARG A 90 2.90 16.22 -3.02
C ARG A 90 2.65 16.46 -1.53
N ASP A 91 3.31 17.46 -0.95
CA ASP A 91 3.19 17.82 0.48
C ASP A 91 3.47 16.66 1.44
N PHE A 92 4.36 15.73 1.06
CA PHE A 92 4.56 14.44 1.72
C PHE A 92 4.72 14.54 3.23
N ILE A 93 5.59 15.44 3.72
CA ILE A 93 5.82 15.63 5.16
C ILE A 93 4.59 16.23 5.88
N LYS A 94 3.86 17.16 5.24
CA LYS A 94 2.63 17.72 5.83
C LYS A 94 1.55 16.64 5.94
N LEU A 95 1.39 15.82 4.90
CA LEU A 95 0.47 14.69 4.90
C LEU A 95 0.90 13.64 5.94
N ALA A 96 2.19 13.32 6.02
CA ALA A 96 2.71 12.37 7.01
C ALA A 96 2.37 12.81 8.44
N LYS A 97 2.58 14.08 8.78
CA LYS A 97 2.19 14.65 10.08
C LYS A 97 0.67 14.55 10.31
N LEU A 98 -0.13 14.96 9.33
CA LEU A 98 -1.58 14.85 9.40
C LEU A 98 -2.03 13.42 9.68
N PHE A 99 -1.50 12.43 8.95
CA PHE A 99 -1.87 11.03 9.09
C PHE A 99 -1.47 10.47 10.45
N GLN A 100 -0.29 10.85 10.97
CA GLN A 100 0.12 10.43 12.31
C GLN A 100 -0.76 11.05 13.40
N GLU A 101 -1.07 12.34 13.30
CA GLU A 101 -1.93 13.04 14.27
C GLU A 101 -3.39 12.55 14.27
N THR A 102 -3.87 11.98 13.16
CA THR A 102 -5.30 11.67 13.00
C THR A 102 -5.60 10.18 12.99
N ILE A 103 -5.02 9.42 12.06
CA ILE A 103 -5.31 8.00 11.88
C ILE A 103 -4.28 7.08 12.54
N GLN A 104 -3.19 7.64 13.09
CA GLN A 104 -2.06 6.88 13.62
C GLN A 104 -1.52 5.89 12.59
N ASN A 105 -1.17 6.43 11.41
CA ASN A 105 -0.80 5.63 10.26
C ASN A 105 0.30 4.61 10.59
N ALA A 106 -0.04 3.32 10.44
CA ALA A 106 0.77 2.22 10.94
C ALA A 106 2.16 2.12 10.29
N TRP A 107 2.25 2.40 8.99
CA TRP A 107 3.51 2.54 8.26
C TRP A 107 3.32 3.42 7.03
N ALA A 108 4.40 4.07 6.60
CA ALA A 108 4.40 4.86 5.38
C ALA A 108 4.51 3.96 4.14
N ALA A 109 3.86 4.32 3.04
CA ALA A 109 4.08 3.69 1.75
C ALA A 109 4.38 4.75 0.70
N ILE A 110 5.64 4.78 0.25
CA ILE A 110 6.23 5.88 -0.53
C ILE A 110 7.01 5.28 -1.71
N PRO A 111 6.72 5.64 -2.97
CA PRO A 111 7.56 5.23 -4.08
C PRO A 111 8.81 6.11 -4.18
N LEU A 112 9.80 5.71 -4.96
CA LEU A 112 10.96 6.50 -5.35
C LEU A 112 10.72 7.14 -6.71
N PHE A 113 10.29 6.34 -7.70
CA PHE A 113 10.24 6.71 -9.12
C PHE A 113 8.84 7.05 -9.64
N TRP A 114 7.79 6.79 -8.86
CA TRP A 114 6.38 6.93 -9.27
C TRP A 114 5.70 8.10 -8.58
N PHE A 115 4.42 8.34 -8.87
CA PHE A 115 3.61 9.41 -8.28
C PHE A 115 4.10 10.82 -8.65
N ASN A 116 4.37 11.01 -9.94
CA ASN A 116 4.88 12.26 -10.50
C ASN A 116 4.30 12.48 -11.92
N GLN A 117 4.86 13.43 -12.67
CA GLN A 117 4.37 13.76 -14.00
C GLN A 117 4.48 12.60 -14.99
N MET A 118 5.46 11.69 -14.83
CA MET A 118 5.67 10.61 -15.80
C MET A 118 4.56 9.57 -15.81
N ASP A 119 3.95 9.30 -14.65
CA ASP A 119 2.81 8.39 -14.51
C ASP A 119 1.47 9.15 -14.37
N GLY A 120 1.49 10.48 -14.52
CA GLY A 120 0.31 11.33 -14.50
C GLY A 120 -0.36 11.47 -13.13
N ARG A 121 0.32 11.08 -12.03
CA ARG A 121 -0.29 11.02 -10.69
C ARG A 121 0.09 12.17 -9.77
N GLY A 122 1.11 12.95 -10.11
CA GLY A 122 1.57 14.06 -9.28
C GLY A 122 2.07 15.24 -10.10
N PRO A 123 2.08 16.45 -9.52
CA PRO A 123 2.49 17.66 -10.23
C PRO A 123 4.02 17.81 -10.34
N LEU A 124 4.80 17.02 -9.59
CA LEU A 124 6.25 17.12 -9.53
C LEU A 124 6.92 16.48 -10.74
N THR A 125 8.05 17.03 -11.18
CA THR A 125 8.93 16.32 -12.13
C THR A 125 9.54 15.07 -11.48
N LEU A 126 10.04 14.12 -12.27
CA LEU A 126 10.71 12.92 -11.74
C LEU A 126 11.80 13.28 -10.71
N LYS A 127 12.71 14.19 -11.07
CA LYS A 127 13.85 14.57 -10.22
C LYS A 127 13.40 15.19 -8.89
N GLU A 128 12.39 16.05 -8.93
CA GLU A 128 11.83 16.67 -7.72
C GLU A 128 11.11 15.65 -6.85
N SER A 129 10.33 14.75 -7.47
CA SER A 129 9.62 13.69 -6.75
C SER A 129 10.58 12.75 -6.03
N ILE A 130 11.65 12.27 -6.68
CA ILE A 130 12.68 11.43 -6.04
C ILE A 130 13.25 12.14 -4.81
N LYS A 131 13.62 13.43 -4.93
CA LYS A 131 14.16 14.19 -3.81
C LYS A 131 13.16 14.26 -2.65
N GLN A 132 11.91 14.61 -2.92
CA GLN A 132 10.89 14.73 -1.87
C GLN A 132 10.50 13.38 -1.25
N HIS A 133 10.50 12.29 -2.03
CA HIS A 133 10.30 10.94 -1.51
C HIS A 133 11.41 10.53 -0.56
N LEU A 134 12.68 10.79 -0.91
CA LEU A 134 13.82 10.53 -0.02
C LEU A 134 13.72 11.36 1.27
N ASP A 135 13.35 12.64 1.17
CA ASP A 135 13.12 13.51 2.34
C ASP A 135 11.98 12.98 3.23
N ALA A 136 10.89 12.49 2.62
CA ALA A 136 9.76 11.89 3.34
C ALA A 136 10.13 10.58 4.02
N ILE A 137 10.86 9.68 3.33
CA ILE A 137 11.37 8.42 3.91
C ILE A 137 12.27 8.72 5.10
N LYS A 138 13.20 9.68 4.95
CA LYS A 138 14.09 10.12 6.03
C LYS A 138 13.31 10.67 7.22
N TRP A 139 12.31 11.51 6.97
CA TRP A 139 11.45 12.03 8.05
C TRP A 139 10.75 10.90 8.81
N HIS A 140 10.21 9.89 8.11
CA HIS A 140 9.61 8.73 8.76
C HIS A 140 10.63 7.92 9.58
N ALA A 141 11.84 7.73 9.06
CA ALA A 141 12.93 7.06 9.76
C ALA A 141 13.33 7.78 11.06
N GLU A 142 13.51 9.11 11.01
CA GLU A 142 13.85 9.94 12.18
C GLU A 142 12.76 9.91 13.26
N ASN A 143 11.51 9.69 12.87
CA ASN A 143 10.37 9.56 13.78
C ASN A 143 10.02 8.10 14.12
N ASN A 144 10.89 7.14 13.75
CA ASN A 144 10.78 5.72 14.08
C ASN A 144 9.49 5.04 13.54
N TYR A 145 8.96 5.53 12.41
CA TYR A 145 7.86 4.88 11.71
C TYR A 145 8.37 3.83 10.71
N PRO A 146 7.71 2.66 10.60
CA PRO A 146 8.04 1.72 9.54
C PRO A 146 7.76 2.30 8.15
N VAL A 147 8.53 1.87 7.15
CA VAL A 147 8.44 2.38 5.78
C VAL A 147 8.38 1.22 4.79
N GLU A 148 7.38 1.26 3.92
CA GLU A 148 7.25 0.49 2.69
C GLU A 148 7.73 1.36 1.52
N ILE A 149 8.75 0.92 0.79
CA ILE A 149 9.07 1.50 -0.52
C ILE A 149 8.46 0.60 -1.59
N ASN A 150 7.54 1.18 -2.37
CA ASN A 150 6.57 0.39 -3.13
C ASN A 150 6.84 0.40 -4.66
N ASP A 151 8.06 0.72 -5.09
CA ASP A 151 8.50 0.72 -6.49
C ASP A 151 8.57 -0.66 -7.17
N PRO A 152 9.02 -1.76 -6.52
CA PRO A 152 9.37 -2.97 -7.26
C PRO A 152 8.21 -3.59 -8.03
N HIS A 153 7.00 -3.47 -7.49
CA HIS A 153 5.81 -3.97 -8.17
C HIS A 153 5.34 -3.07 -9.32
N GLN A 154 5.66 -1.77 -9.30
CA GLN A 154 5.28 -0.86 -10.39
C GLN A 154 6.00 -1.21 -11.69
N TRP A 155 7.25 -1.70 -11.60
CA TRP A 155 7.98 -2.29 -12.71
C TRP A 155 7.34 -3.59 -13.18
N SER A 156 7.05 -4.51 -12.25
CA SER A 156 6.42 -5.80 -12.58
C SER A 156 5.01 -5.66 -13.17
N LEU A 157 4.25 -4.63 -12.79
CA LEU A 157 2.93 -4.32 -13.35
C LEU A 157 2.99 -3.75 -14.78
N ARG A 158 4.17 -3.33 -15.24
CA ARG A 158 4.41 -2.79 -16.59
C ARG A 158 5.26 -3.75 -17.42
N ASP A 159 5.19 -5.04 -17.10
CA ASP A 159 5.88 -6.13 -17.79
C ASP A 159 7.41 -5.95 -17.92
N ALA A 160 8.01 -5.21 -16.98
CA ALA A 160 9.47 -5.10 -16.93
C ALA A 160 10.09 -6.48 -16.61
N PRO A 161 11.31 -6.77 -17.10
CA PRO A 161 11.99 -8.02 -16.76
C PRO A 161 12.11 -8.24 -15.26
N ASP A 162 11.95 -9.49 -14.80
CA ASP A 162 11.99 -9.82 -13.37
C ASP A 162 13.29 -9.37 -12.68
N ALA A 163 14.41 -9.41 -13.41
CA ALA A 163 15.69 -8.89 -12.94
C ALA A 163 15.65 -7.40 -12.55
N ILE A 164 14.87 -6.57 -13.26
CA ILE A 164 14.68 -5.16 -12.93
C ILE A 164 13.92 -5.02 -11.61
N ALA A 165 12.82 -5.76 -11.44
CA ALA A 165 12.06 -5.73 -10.20
C ALA A 165 12.84 -6.28 -9.00
N VAL A 166 13.72 -7.27 -9.21
CA VAL A 166 14.64 -7.80 -8.19
C VAL A 166 15.69 -6.76 -7.80
N ALA A 167 16.34 -6.14 -8.79
CA ALA A 167 17.34 -5.09 -8.56
C ALA A 167 16.73 -3.88 -7.84
N ASP A 168 15.53 -3.45 -8.26
CA ASP A 168 14.80 -2.35 -7.67
C ASP A 168 14.42 -2.62 -6.20
N MET A 169 13.98 -3.84 -5.87
CA MET A 169 13.72 -4.23 -4.47
C MET A 169 14.97 -4.08 -3.59
N TYR A 170 16.12 -4.56 -4.09
CA TYR A 170 17.37 -4.45 -3.34
C TYR A 170 17.82 -2.98 -3.20
N LEU A 171 17.68 -2.19 -4.26
CA LEU A 171 17.96 -0.74 -4.23
C LEU A 171 17.08 -0.02 -3.20
N CYS A 172 15.79 -0.33 -3.16
CA CYS A 172 14.86 0.20 -2.16
C CYS A 172 15.32 -0.12 -0.74
N GLY A 173 15.73 -1.36 -0.46
CA GLY A 173 16.28 -1.77 0.83
C GLY A 173 17.55 -1.00 1.20
N ILE A 174 18.49 -0.83 0.27
CA ILE A 174 19.73 -0.06 0.49
C ILE A 174 19.40 1.39 0.84
N ILE A 175 18.48 2.01 0.10
CA ILE A 175 18.08 3.40 0.30
C ILE A 175 17.41 3.55 1.66
N ALA A 176 16.44 2.70 1.98
CA ALA A 176 15.76 2.72 3.28
C ALA A 176 16.76 2.61 4.44
N LYS A 177 17.70 1.65 4.35
CA LYS A 177 18.74 1.46 5.37
C LYS A 177 19.65 2.68 5.50
N LYS A 178 20.13 3.23 4.37
CA LYS A 178 20.98 4.44 4.38
C LYS A 178 20.27 5.67 4.93
N LEU A 179 18.95 5.76 4.77
CA LEU A 179 18.13 6.84 5.32
C LEU A 179 17.74 6.61 6.79
N GLY A 180 18.15 5.49 7.39
CA GLY A 180 17.94 5.20 8.81
C GLY A 180 16.60 4.52 9.14
N VAL A 181 15.88 3.98 8.14
CA VAL A 181 14.65 3.22 8.39
C VAL A 181 14.99 1.97 9.20
N LYS A 182 14.36 1.79 10.36
CA LYS A 182 14.60 0.60 11.21
C LYS A 182 13.72 -0.61 10.89
N HIS A 183 12.49 -0.35 10.44
CA HIS A 183 11.50 -1.37 10.12
C HIS A 183 11.06 -1.17 8.67
N PHE A 184 11.62 -1.97 7.76
CA PHE A 184 11.32 -1.89 6.35
C PHE A 184 10.25 -2.91 5.97
N VAL A 185 9.11 -2.43 5.49
CA VAL A 185 7.99 -3.26 5.04
C VAL A 185 8.23 -3.62 3.57
N ALA A 186 8.75 -4.82 3.34
CA ALA A 186 9.00 -5.34 2.00
C ALA A 186 7.70 -5.93 1.42
N GLN A 187 7.08 -5.21 0.48
CA GLN A 187 5.86 -5.69 -0.19
C GLN A 187 6.20 -6.54 -1.42
N TYR A 188 5.94 -7.83 -1.30
CA TYR A 188 5.99 -8.83 -2.37
C TYR A 188 4.62 -8.96 -3.02
N MET A 189 4.46 -8.31 -4.17
CA MET A 189 3.29 -8.51 -5.03
C MET A 189 3.57 -9.72 -5.93
N PHE A 190 2.75 -10.75 -5.77
CA PHE A 190 2.74 -11.96 -6.59
C PHE A 190 1.88 -11.76 -7.84
N ASN A 191 1.98 -12.65 -8.82
CA ASN A 191 1.26 -12.65 -10.08
C ASN A 191 1.42 -11.32 -10.85
N THR A 192 2.63 -10.76 -10.81
CA THR A 192 3.01 -9.58 -11.59
C THR A 192 4.32 -9.86 -12.34
N PRO A 193 4.29 -10.04 -13.68
CA PRO A 193 3.11 -9.87 -14.53
C PRO A 193 2.03 -10.97 -14.35
N PRO A 194 0.77 -10.72 -14.75
CA PRO A 194 -0.34 -11.67 -14.61
C PRO A 194 -0.10 -13.02 -15.29
N SER A 195 0.78 -13.06 -16.29
CA SER A 195 1.15 -14.25 -17.06
C SER A 195 2.17 -15.15 -16.35
N SER A 196 2.75 -14.72 -15.21
CA SER A 196 3.69 -15.55 -14.46
C SER A 196 3.01 -16.80 -13.88
N SER A 197 3.61 -17.97 -14.11
CA SER A 197 3.30 -19.18 -13.35
C SER A 197 3.72 -19.01 -11.89
N PHE A 198 3.16 -19.86 -11.02
CA PHE A 198 3.51 -19.83 -9.59
C PHE A 198 5.00 -20.08 -9.33
N ASP A 199 5.64 -20.98 -10.09
CA ASP A 199 7.07 -21.26 -9.91
C ASP A 199 7.95 -20.08 -10.31
N MET A 200 7.64 -19.45 -11.45
CA MET A 200 8.37 -18.25 -11.90
C MET A 200 8.22 -17.10 -10.92
N ASP A 201 7.00 -16.90 -10.43
CA ASP A 201 6.69 -15.83 -9.50
C ASP A 201 7.34 -16.07 -8.13
N LEU A 202 7.27 -17.29 -7.61
CA LEU A 202 7.94 -17.68 -6.37
C LEU A 202 9.47 -17.51 -6.49
N ALA A 203 10.08 -17.92 -7.61
CA ALA A 203 11.52 -17.74 -7.84
C ALA A 203 11.92 -16.25 -7.78
N LYS A 204 11.17 -15.38 -8.46
CA LYS A 204 11.38 -13.92 -8.40
C LYS A 204 11.24 -13.38 -6.99
N ILE A 205 10.21 -13.79 -6.25
CA ILE A 205 9.98 -13.32 -4.88
C ILE A 205 11.08 -13.82 -3.92
N LEU A 206 11.53 -15.07 -4.08
CA LEU A 206 12.64 -15.61 -3.30
C LEU A 206 13.93 -14.84 -3.58
N ALA A 207 14.24 -14.53 -4.83
CA ALA A 207 15.40 -13.70 -5.20
C ALA A 207 15.33 -12.30 -4.58
N LYS A 208 14.16 -11.64 -4.64
CA LYS A 208 13.91 -10.35 -3.96
C LYS A 208 14.16 -10.45 -2.46
N ASN A 209 13.64 -11.49 -1.81
CA ASN A 209 13.78 -11.68 -0.38
C ASN A 209 15.24 -11.99 0.01
N GLU A 210 15.92 -12.89 -0.70
CA GLU A 210 17.32 -13.27 -0.43
C GLU A 210 18.23 -12.05 -0.46
N LEU A 211 18.12 -11.19 -1.48
CA LEU A 211 18.91 -9.96 -1.55
C LEU A 211 18.61 -8.99 -0.41
N LEU A 212 17.34 -8.83 -0.03
CA LEU A 212 16.98 -7.98 1.10
C LEU A 212 17.50 -8.52 2.44
N GLN A 213 17.52 -9.84 2.63
CA GLN A 213 18.03 -10.45 3.87
C GLN A 213 19.50 -10.11 4.13
N ILE A 214 20.30 -9.87 3.09
CA ILE A 214 21.70 -9.42 3.22
C ILE A 214 21.81 -8.07 3.96
N LEU A 215 20.75 -7.25 3.90
CA LEU A 215 20.72 -5.92 4.53
C LEU A 215 20.28 -5.97 6.00
N VAL A 216 19.78 -7.10 6.50
CA VAL A 216 19.28 -7.21 7.88
C VAL A 216 20.43 -7.18 8.88
N ASP A 217 20.29 -6.34 9.90
CA ASP A 217 21.14 -6.31 11.09
C ASP A 217 20.36 -5.71 12.27
N ASP A 218 21.02 -5.48 13.39
CA ASP A 218 20.41 -4.93 14.61
C ASP A 218 19.72 -3.56 14.40
N SER A 219 20.09 -2.83 13.35
CA SER A 219 19.56 -1.51 13.00
C SER A 219 18.50 -1.54 11.89
N PHE A 220 18.34 -2.66 11.18
CA PHE A 220 17.47 -2.77 10.00
C PHE A 220 16.74 -4.11 9.97
N ASN A 221 15.43 -4.08 10.26
CA ASN A 221 14.57 -5.24 10.31
C ASN A 221 13.62 -5.26 9.10
N LEU A 222 13.42 -6.45 8.52
CA LEU A 222 12.46 -6.67 7.45
C LEU A 222 11.12 -7.14 8.00
N ILE A 223 10.04 -6.57 7.48
CA ILE A 223 8.66 -7.03 7.67
C ILE A 223 8.14 -7.45 6.29
N LYS A 224 7.86 -8.74 6.10
CA LYS A 224 7.42 -9.29 4.83
C LYS A 224 5.91 -9.11 4.67
N GLN A 225 5.51 -8.34 3.67
CA GLN A 225 4.12 -8.20 3.27
C GLN A 225 3.90 -8.87 1.92
N VAL A 226 2.91 -9.74 1.82
CA VAL A 226 2.54 -10.41 0.56
C VAL A 226 1.17 -9.96 0.08
N ARG A 227 0.98 -9.97 -1.24
CA ARG A 227 -0.35 -9.78 -1.86
C ARG A 227 -0.42 -10.39 -3.24
N THR A 228 -1.63 -10.72 -3.66
CA THR A 228 -1.94 -11.07 -5.05
C THR A 228 -1.93 -9.82 -5.94
N GLY A 229 -1.40 -9.95 -7.15
CA GLY A 229 -1.43 -8.91 -8.19
C GLY A 229 -2.83 -8.75 -8.76
N ILE A 230 -3.38 -7.55 -8.66
CA ILE A 230 -4.78 -7.25 -9.01
C ILE A 230 -5.12 -7.57 -10.48
N ALA A 231 -4.18 -7.33 -11.39
CA ALA A 231 -4.35 -7.58 -12.82
C ALA A 231 -4.42 -9.08 -13.17
N SER A 232 -4.13 -9.98 -12.23
CA SER A 232 -4.26 -11.43 -12.42
C SER A 232 -5.65 -11.97 -12.06
N LEU A 233 -6.51 -11.17 -11.42
CA LEU A 233 -7.83 -11.64 -11.00
C LEU A 233 -8.79 -11.72 -12.19
N PRO A 234 -9.43 -12.88 -12.42
CA PRO A 234 -10.42 -13.03 -13.49
C PRO A 234 -11.74 -12.32 -13.14
N LEU A 235 -12.48 -11.89 -14.17
CA LEU A 235 -13.81 -11.26 -14.00
C LEU A 235 -14.86 -12.16 -13.34
N ASN A 236 -14.75 -13.49 -13.53
CA ASN A 236 -15.66 -14.43 -12.90
C ASN A 236 -15.33 -14.56 -11.41
N LEU A 237 -16.23 -14.12 -10.53
CA LEU A 237 -15.99 -14.05 -9.08
C LEU A 237 -15.64 -15.39 -8.44
N GLN A 238 -16.19 -16.51 -8.91
CA GLN A 238 -15.86 -17.84 -8.37
C GLN A 238 -14.44 -18.26 -8.77
N LYS A 239 -14.05 -18.00 -10.03
CA LYS A 239 -12.66 -18.18 -10.46
C LYS A 239 -11.72 -17.24 -9.71
N ALA A 240 -12.14 -16.01 -9.42
CA ALA A 240 -11.33 -15.04 -8.68
C ALA A 240 -11.07 -15.49 -7.24
N LYS A 241 -12.08 -16.05 -6.56
CA LYS A 241 -11.92 -16.68 -5.24
C LYS A 241 -10.94 -17.85 -5.28
N GLY A 242 -11.07 -18.74 -6.27
CA GLY A 242 -10.15 -19.86 -6.46
C GLY A 242 -8.71 -19.40 -6.72
N HIS A 243 -8.53 -18.41 -7.59
CA HIS A 243 -7.22 -17.81 -7.90
C HIS A 243 -6.61 -17.13 -6.69
N LEU A 244 -7.39 -16.36 -5.93
CA LEU A 244 -6.96 -15.71 -4.70
C LEU A 244 -6.47 -16.75 -3.68
N ALA A 245 -7.25 -17.81 -3.43
CA ALA A 245 -6.87 -18.87 -2.51
C ALA A 245 -5.57 -19.59 -2.94
N ALA A 246 -5.45 -19.92 -4.24
CA ALA A 246 -4.25 -20.57 -4.78
C ALA A 246 -3.01 -19.67 -4.69
N SER A 247 -3.14 -18.38 -5.06
CA SER A 247 -2.04 -17.42 -4.94
C SER A 247 -1.64 -17.19 -3.48
N THR A 248 -2.61 -17.07 -2.57
CA THR A 248 -2.33 -16.93 -1.13
C THR A 248 -1.58 -18.13 -0.57
N LEU A 249 -1.90 -19.35 -1.01
CA LEU A 249 -1.13 -20.55 -0.60
C LEU A 249 0.35 -20.42 -0.98
N ILE A 250 0.66 -19.96 -2.20
CA ILE A 250 2.04 -19.74 -2.65
C ILE A 250 2.70 -18.61 -1.86
N GLN A 251 1.97 -17.53 -1.59
CA GLN A 251 2.46 -16.41 -0.77
C GLN A 251 2.88 -16.85 0.64
N LEU A 252 2.17 -17.82 1.25
CA LEU A 252 2.51 -18.34 2.57
C LEU A 252 3.86 -19.10 2.59
N ALA A 253 4.38 -19.55 1.43
CA ALA A 253 5.65 -20.26 1.35
C ALA A 253 6.85 -19.41 1.82
N ILE A 254 6.76 -18.07 1.74
CA ILE A 254 7.84 -17.17 2.20
C ILE A 254 7.72 -16.77 3.68
N ARG A 255 6.74 -17.35 4.40
CA ARG A 255 6.41 -17.07 5.80
C ARG A 255 6.25 -15.56 6.06
N PRO A 256 5.22 -14.92 5.47
CA PRO A 256 5.02 -13.49 5.59
C PRO A 256 4.63 -13.08 7.00
N ASP A 257 4.88 -11.81 7.33
CA ASP A 257 4.41 -11.15 8.55
C ASP A 257 3.05 -10.48 8.33
N ILE A 258 2.77 -10.05 7.10
CA ILE A 258 1.52 -9.40 6.69
C ILE A 258 0.99 -10.08 5.43
N VAL A 259 -0.27 -10.53 5.46
CA VAL A 259 -1.00 -10.96 4.25
C VAL A 259 -2.00 -9.87 3.89
N HIS A 260 -1.75 -9.17 2.78
CA HIS A 260 -2.70 -8.25 2.20
C HIS A 260 -3.63 -9.00 1.25
N VAL A 261 -4.83 -9.26 1.74
CA VAL A 261 -5.93 -9.87 0.99
C VAL A 261 -6.54 -8.81 0.09
N VAL A 262 -6.29 -8.94 -1.21
CA VAL A 262 -7.02 -8.17 -2.22
C VAL A 262 -8.42 -8.77 -2.37
N THR A 263 -9.42 -7.93 -2.64
CA THR A 263 -10.78 -8.45 -2.79
C THR A 263 -10.92 -9.16 -4.13
N HIS A 264 -11.59 -10.31 -4.13
CA HIS A 264 -11.87 -11.08 -5.34
C HIS A 264 -12.74 -10.33 -6.37
N SER A 265 -13.43 -9.26 -5.96
CA SER A 265 -14.22 -8.37 -6.80
C SER A 265 -13.39 -7.37 -7.60
N GLU A 266 -12.07 -7.26 -7.38
CA GLU A 266 -11.19 -6.19 -7.90
C GLU A 266 -11.35 -5.91 -9.40
N ALA A 267 -11.48 -6.96 -10.22
CA ALA A 267 -11.63 -6.83 -11.67
C ALA A 267 -13.05 -6.38 -12.11
N SER A 268 -14.02 -6.38 -11.18
CA SER A 268 -15.43 -6.12 -11.43
C SER A 268 -15.92 -4.82 -10.78
N HIS A 269 -15.67 -4.61 -9.48
CA HIS A 269 -16.17 -3.46 -8.72
C HIS A 269 -15.42 -3.26 -7.40
N ALA A 270 -15.56 -2.06 -6.83
CA ALA A 270 -15.01 -1.73 -5.51
C ALA A 270 -15.64 -2.61 -4.42
N ALA A 271 -14.78 -3.17 -3.56
CA ALA A 271 -15.18 -4.06 -2.49
C ALA A 271 -16.09 -3.39 -1.46
N SER A 272 -17.22 -4.03 -1.16
CA SER A 272 -18.04 -3.67 -0.01
C SER A 272 -17.51 -4.32 1.29
N PRO A 273 -17.93 -3.87 2.48
CA PRO A 273 -17.50 -4.46 3.75
C PRO A 273 -17.87 -5.94 3.95
N ASN A 274 -18.75 -6.50 3.12
CA ASN A 274 -19.23 -7.87 3.25
C ASN A 274 -18.44 -8.87 2.36
N GLU A 275 -17.45 -8.41 1.61
CA GLU A 275 -16.71 -9.16 0.58
C GLU A 275 -15.22 -9.33 0.91
#